data_AF-A0A3D5AJ92-F1
#
_entry.id   AF-A0A3D5AJ92-F1
#
_cell.length_a   1.000
_cell.length_b   1.000
_cell.length_c   1.000
_cell.angle_alpha   90.00
_cell.angle_beta   90.00
_cell.angle_gamma   90.00
#
_symmetry.space_group_name_H-M   'P 1'
#
loop_
_entity.id
_entity.type
_entity.pdbx_description
1 polymer ?
#
loop_
_entity_poly.entity_id
_entity_poly.type
_entity_poly.pdbx_seq_one_letter_code
_entity_poly.pdbx_strand_id
1 'polypeptide(L)'
;MKRVIVTGICLVLMSALGACASDEEDSGPTAASERNSDTAQELPDEQVFPDADLDNPTSQLTGPLPDGGAASCVEEYSPSAVAKRAFAFDGVVVDFGPAGSNRPDRGHLELAGVTFAVGEWFSGGGTSMITLDMAPPVEGAQGLPEGVPSYAVGSRLLVSGEPRWGGGSPLKDAIAFGCAFTRYYDSATAESWRRALPRR
;
A
#
# COMPACT_ATOMS: atom_id res chain seq x y z
N MET A 1 23.65 3.96 37.60
CA MET A 1 22.92 5.13 37.06
C MET A 1 23.92 6.05 36.38
N LYS A 2 23.98 6.07 35.05
CA LYS A 2 24.85 6.97 34.28
C LYS A 2 23.97 7.72 33.29
N ARG A 3 23.77 9.02 33.54
CA ARG A 3 23.09 9.94 32.64
C ARG A 3 24.12 10.43 31.62
N VAL A 4 23.86 10.22 30.35
CA VAL A 4 24.64 10.83 29.26
C VAL A 4 23.73 11.87 28.60
N ILE A 5 24.09 13.13 28.78
CA ILE A 5 23.47 14.28 28.12
C ILE A 5 24.29 14.53 26.86
N VAL A 6 23.70 14.40 25.68
CA VAL A 6 24.30 14.85 24.42
C VAL A 6 23.48 16.01 23.90
N THR A 7 24.01 17.21 24.13
CA THR A 7 23.54 18.47 23.57
C THR A 7 24.32 18.70 22.27
N GLY A 8 23.66 18.54 21.12
CA GLY A 8 24.22 18.78 19.80
C GLY A 8 23.48 19.91 19.10
N ILE A 9 24.12 21.07 19.06
CA ILE A 9 23.67 22.37 18.54
C ILE A 9 23.95 22.49 17.03
N CYS A 10 23.08 23.24 16.34
CA CYS A 10 23.25 23.97 15.06
C CYS A 10 23.76 23.24 13.82
N LEU A 11 23.03 23.37 12.70
CA LEU A 11 23.34 24.43 11.73
C LEU A 11 22.18 24.64 10.74
N VAL A 12 21.79 25.90 10.62
CA VAL A 12 20.87 26.44 9.61
C VAL A 12 21.61 26.50 8.27
N LEU A 13 20.97 26.10 7.18
CA LEU A 13 21.32 26.54 5.83
C LEU A 13 20.04 26.84 5.04
N MET A 14 19.75 28.14 4.96
CA MET A 14 18.93 28.77 3.91
C MET A 14 19.74 28.83 2.61
N SER A 15 19.12 28.47 1.48
CA SER A 15 19.45 28.86 0.09
C SER A 15 18.43 28.17 -0.82
N ALA A 16 17.86 28.71 -1.88
CA ALA A 16 17.70 30.05 -2.42
C ALA A 16 16.55 29.94 -3.44
N LEU A 17 15.77 31.01 -3.61
CA LEU A 17 14.72 31.15 -4.61
C LEU A 17 15.32 31.09 -6.03
N GLY A 18 14.81 30.20 -6.87
CA GLY A 18 15.04 30.22 -8.32
C GLY A 18 13.74 30.57 -9.03
N ALA A 19 13.67 31.80 -9.55
CA ALA A 19 12.62 32.28 -10.43
C ALA A 19 13.21 32.46 -11.84
N CYS A 20 12.55 31.87 -12.84
CA CYS A 20 12.63 32.22 -14.27
C CYS A 20 11.16 32.27 -14.72
N ALA A 21 10.57 33.44 -15.03
CA ALA A 21 10.60 34.15 -16.32
C ALA A 21 10.10 33.22 -17.46
N SER A 22 8.86 33.39 -17.94
CA SER A 22 8.46 34.26 -19.08
C SER A 22 8.95 33.68 -20.42
N ASP A 23 8.23 33.62 -21.53
CA ASP A 23 6.93 34.12 -22.02
C ASP A 23 6.61 33.31 -23.32
N GLU A 24 5.52 33.66 -24.00
CA GLU A 24 5.23 33.50 -25.44
C GLU A 24 4.03 32.64 -25.84
N GLU A 25 3.01 33.40 -26.24
CA GLU A 25 1.80 33.10 -26.97
C GLU A 25 2.11 32.49 -28.34
N ASP A 26 1.34 31.49 -28.75
CA ASP A 26 1.08 31.26 -30.18
C ASP A 26 -0.39 30.88 -30.37
N SER A 27 -1.14 31.85 -30.90
CA SER A 27 -2.53 31.70 -31.35
C SER A 27 -2.52 31.56 -32.87
N GLY A 28 -2.67 30.33 -33.36
CA GLY A 28 -2.89 30.00 -34.77
C GLY A 28 -4.29 29.44 -35.01
N PRO A 29 -4.98 29.80 -36.11
CA PRO A 29 -6.39 29.51 -36.32
C PRO A 29 -6.67 28.14 -36.99
N THR A 30 -7.88 27.66 -36.69
CA THR A 30 -8.74 26.71 -37.40
C THR A 30 -8.31 26.21 -38.78
N ALA A 31 -8.15 24.89 -38.90
CA ALA A 31 -8.42 24.14 -40.12
C ALA A 31 -9.34 22.95 -39.78
N ALA A 32 -10.51 22.95 -40.40
CA ALA A 32 -11.37 21.78 -40.51
C ALA A 32 -10.74 20.79 -41.51
N SER A 33 -10.61 19.52 -41.17
CA SER A 33 -10.63 18.44 -42.16
C SER A 33 -10.90 17.09 -41.52
N GLU A 34 -11.95 16.46 -42.04
CA GLU A 34 -12.09 15.01 -42.25
C GLU A 34 -12.30 14.08 -41.04
N ARG A 35 -13.60 13.92 -40.80
CA ARG A 35 -14.26 12.68 -40.39
C ARG A 35 -13.73 11.48 -41.20
N ASN A 36 -12.73 10.77 -40.67
CA ASN A 36 -12.43 9.40 -41.08
C ASN A 36 -13.15 8.44 -40.13
N SER A 37 -14.29 7.95 -40.61
CA SER A 37 -14.87 6.69 -40.15
C SER A 37 -14.01 5.53 -40.65
N ASP A 38 -14.05 4.42 -39.92
CA ASP A 38 -13.52 3.10 -40.33
C ASP A 38 -12.01 2.91 -40.28
N THR A 39 -11.48 2.79 -39.07
CA THR A 39 -10.51 1.74 -38.78
C THR A 39 -10.78 1.25 -37.37
N ALA A 40 -11.60 0.20 -37.26
CA ALA A 40 -11.58 -0.67 -36.09
C ALA A 40 -10.19 -1.32 -36.05
N GLN A 41 -9.24 -0.64 -35.38
CA GLN A 41 -8.04 -1.31 -34.89
C GLN A 41 -8.54 -2.34 -33.88
N GLU A 42 -8.45 -3.62 -34.27
CA GLU A 42 -8.36 -4.73 -33.32
C GLU A 42 -7.31 -4.35 -32.28
N LEU A 43 -7.79 -3.89 -31.12
CA LEU A 43 -6.98 -3.75 -29.94
C LEU A 43 -6.48 -5.17 -29.62
N PRO A 44 -5.15 -5.37 -29.50
CA PRO A 44 -4.63 -6.66 -29.09
C PRO A 44 -5.22 -6.97 -27.72
N ASP A 45 -5.82 -8.18 -27.61
CA ASP A 45 -6.35 -8.80 -26.40
C ASP A 45 -6.33 -7.85 -25.21
N GLU A 46 -7.46 -7.15 -25.01
CA GLU A 46 -7.86 -6.73 -23.67
C GLU A 46 -7.50 -7.92 -22.78
N GLN A 47 -6.49 -7.77 -21.92
CA GLN A 47 -6.20 -8.80 -20.96
C GLN A 47 -7.45 -8.86 -20.10
N VAL A 48 -8.33 -9.77 -20.49
CA VAL A 48 -9.48 -10.22 -19.74
C VAL A 48 -8.85 -10.84 -18.51
N PHE A 49 -8.55 -9.99 -17.53
CA PHE A 49 -8.46 -10.42 -16.16
C PHE A 49 -9.82 -11.09 -15.93
N PRO A 50 -9.88 -12.43 -15.78
CA PRO A 50 -11.14 -13.10 -15.58
C PRO A 50 -11.86 -12.35 -14.47
N ASP A 51 -13.12 -11.97 -14.74
CA ASP A 51 -13.97 -11.26 -13.79
C ASP A 51 -13.74 -11.86 -12.41
N ALA A 52 -13.23 -11.02 -11.52
CA ALA A 52 -12.70 -11.37 -10.23
C ALA A 52 -13.83 -11.75 -9.25
N ASP A 53 -14.68 -12.70 -9.64
CA ASP A 53 -15.32 -13.65 -8.74
C ASP A 53 -14.29 -14.70 -8.30
N LEU A 54 -13.08 -14.25 -7.95
CA LEU A 54 -12.30 -14.99 -6.97
C LEU A 54 -13.11 -14.89 -5.68
N ASP A 55 -13.78 -15.99 -5.32
CA ASP A 55 -14.45 -16.16 -4.03
C ASP A 55 -13.54 -15.55 -2.96
N ASN A 56 -13.88 -14.37 -2.45
CA ASN A 56 -13.08 -13.72 -1.42
C ASN A 56 -13.23 -14.60 -0.17
N PRO A 57 -12.19 -15.41 0.19
CA PRO A 57 -12.32 -16.42 1.23
C PRO A 57 -12.44 -15.79 2.61
N THR A 58 -12.19 -14.47 2.68
CA THR A 58 -12.21 -13.66 3.89
C THR A 58 -13.38 -12.66 3.89
N SER A 59 -14.35 -12.79 2.99
CA SER A 59 -15.50 -11.86 2.86
C SER A 59 -16.37 -11.75 4.11
N GLN A 60 -16.38 -12.78 4.95
CA GLN A 60 -17.13 -12.81 6.21
C GLN A 60 -16.33 -12.27 7.41
N LEU A 61 -15.04 -11.97 7.21
CA LEU A 61 -14.14 -11.54 8.26
C LEU A 61 -14.06 -10.02 8.28
N THR A 62 -13.92 -9.45 9.47
CA THR A 62 -13.80 -8.00 9.67
C THR A 62 -12.76 -7.72 10.75
N GLY A 63 -12.27 -6.47 10.79
CA GLY A 63 -11.30 -6.06 11.80
C GLY A 63 -9.85 -6.42 11.43
N PRO A 64 -8.93 -6.34 12.40
CA PRO A 64 -7.52 -6.61 12.15
C PRO A 64 -7.32 -8.06 11.70
N LEU A 65 -6.29 -8.30 10.88
CA LEU A 65 -5.81 -9.67 10.71
C LEU A 65 -5.46 -10.25 12.08
N PRO A 66 -5.71 -11.55 12.34
CA PRO A 66 -5.22 -12.19 13.54
C PRO A 66 -3.70 -12.10 13.49
N ASP A 67 -3.18 -11.18 14.29
CA ASP A 67 -1.78 -11.04 14.52
C ASP A 67 -1.34 -12.25 15.33
N GLY A 68 -0.19 -12.82 14.99
CA GLY A 68 0.51 -13.75 15.89
C GLY A 68 0.93 -13.11 17.22
N GLY A 69 0.25 -12.05 17.69
CA GLY A 69 0.48 -11.37 18.96
C GLY A 69 -0.08 -9.94 19.01
N ALA A 70 -1.39 -9.78 19.27
CA ALA A 70 -2.03 -8.51 19.63
C ALA A 70 -1.39 -7.76 20.83
N ALA A 71 -0.49 -8.43 21.58
CA ALA A 71 0.20 -7.87 22.73
C ALA A 71 1.48 -7.07 22.40
N SER A 72 1.87 -6.90 21.13
CA SER A 72 3.14 -6.23 20.76
C SER A 72 3.02 -5.07 19.77
N CYS A 73 1.81 -4.58 19.53
CA CYS A 73 1.59 -3.39 18.72
C CYS A 73 2.11 -2.16 19.47
N VAL A 74 3.17 -1.52 18.97
CA VAL A 74 3.76 -0.31 19.60
C VAL A 74 2.78 0.87 19.55
N GLU A 75 1.87 0.88 18.58
CA GLU A 75 0.84 1.92 18.41
C GLU A 75 -0.54 1.26 18.29
N GLU A 76 -1.53 1.84 18.99
CA GLU A 76 -2.93 1.45 18.87
C GLU A 76 -3.52 1.89 17.52
N TYR A 77 -4.41 1.08 16.97
CA TYR A 77 -5.09 1.42 15.73
C TYR A 77 -5.96 2.66 15.85
N SER A 78 -5.77 3.57 14.89
CA SER A 78 -6.74 4.60 14.55
C SER A 78 -6.53 5.06 13.11
N PRO A 79 -7.55 5.62 12.43
CA PRO A 79 -7.34 6.24 11.12
C PRO A 79 -6.24 7.31 11.13
N SER A 80 -6.09 8.06 12.23
CA SER A 80 -5.01 9.03 12.42
C SER A 80 -3.63 8.37 12.52
N ALA A 81 -3.52 7.17 13.07
CA ALA A 81 -2.27 6.40 13.07
C ALA A 81 -1.95 5.87 11.67
N VAL A 82 -2.94 5.44 10.90
CA VAL A 82 -2.79 5.05 9.49
C VAL A 82 -2.28 6.23 8.66
N ALA A 83 -2.78 7.45 8.90
CA ALA A 83 -2.33 8.66 8.20
C ALA A 83 -0.85 9.01 8.43
N LYS A 84 -0.19 8.44 9.45
CA LYS A 84 1.26 8.60 9.69
C LYS A 84 2.11 7.57 8.94
N ARG A 85 1.49 6.56 8.34
CA ARG A 85 2.17 5.50 7.60
C ARG A 85 2.58 6.01 6.22
N ALA A 86 3.58 5.35 5.64
CA ALA A 86 4.15 5.81 4.37
C ALA A 86 3.19 5.57 3.21
N PHE A 87 2.36 4.51 3.31
CA PHE A 87 1.36 4.17 2.32
C PHE A 87 0.13 3.51 2.95
N ALA A 88 -1.00 3.57 2.23
CA ALA A 88 -2.22 2.84 2.56
C ALA A 88 -3.06 2.60 1.30
N PHE A 89 -3.63 1.40 1.17
CA PHE A 89 -4.48 1.01 0.04
C PHE A 89 -5.51 -0.05 0.44
N ASP A 90 -6.52 -0.25 -0.40
CA ASP A 90 -7.31 -1.48 -0.43
C ASP A 90 -6.90 -2.33 -1.64
N GLY A 91 -6.80 -3.63 -1.46
CA GLY A 91 -6.35 -4.52 -2.52
C GLY A 91 -6.69 -5.96 -2.29
N VAL A 92 -6.65 -6.73 -3.38
CA VAL A 92 -6.89 -8.18 -3.39
C VAL A 92 -5.56 -8.90 -3.50
N VAL A 93 -5.32 -9.86 -2.62
CA VAL A 93 -4.14 -10.73 -2.69
C VAL A 93 -4.24 -11.58 -3.95
N VAL A 94 -3.21 -11.56 -4.80
CA VAL A 94 -3.18 -12.30 -6.06
C VAL A 94 -2.03 -13.30 -6.16
N ASP A 95 -0.98 -13.13 -5.35
CA ASP A 95 0.16 -14.06 -5.35
C ASP A 95 0.97 -13.99 -4.04
N PHE A 96 1.72 -15.07 -3.79
CA PHE A 96 2.69 -15.18 -2.70
C PHE A 96 4.07 -15.55 -3.25
N GLY A 97 5.10 -14.90 -2.73
CA GLY A 97 6.49 -15.13 -3.09
C GLY A 97 7.44 -14.99 -1.91
N PRO A 98 8.76 -15.12 -2.15
CA PRO A 98 9.76 -14.87 -1.13
C PRO A 98 9.76 -13.39 -0.70
N ALA A 99 10.07 -13.12 0.57
CA ALA A 99 10.23 -11.76 1.08
C ALA A 99 11.29 -10.98 0.30
N GLY A 100 10.93 -9.78 -0.17
CA GLY A 100 11.81 -8.91 -0.95
C GLY A 100 12.67 -7.97 -0.10
N SER A 101 12.26 -7.68 1.14
CA SER A 101 12.90 -6.68 2.00
C SER A 101 14.06 -7.21 2.84
N ASN A 102 14.33 -8.52 2.84
CA ASN A 102 15.44 -9.11 3.59
C ASN A 102 16.80 -8.71 2.98
N ARG A 103 17.76 -8.37 3.84
CA ARG A 103 19.13 -8.01 3.42
C ARG A 103 20.16 -8.86 4.17
N PRO A 104 21.20 -9.40 3.49
CA PRO A 104 22.19 -10.28 4.12
C PRO A 104 22.88 -9.71 5.37
N ASP A 105 23.05 -8.38 5.42
CA ASP A 105 23.82 -7.66 6.43
C ASP A 105 22.96 -6.95 7.48
N ARG A 106 21.63 -6.86 7.29
CA ARG A 106 20.75 -5.98 8.10
C ARG A 106 19.63 -6.73 8.83
N GLY A 107 19.61 -8.05 8.71
CA GLY A 107 18.70 -8.93 9.44
C GLY A 107 17.68 -9.61 8.54
N HIS A 108 17.26 -10.79 8.97
CA HIS A 108 16.28 -11.64 8.30
C HIS A 108 15.01 -11.68 9.13
N LEU A 109 13.87 -11.49 8.48
CA LEU A 109 12.55 -11.74 9.06
C LEU A 109 11.87 -12.83 8.23
N GLU A 110 11.18 -13.73 8.93
CA GLU A 110 10.36 -14.79 8.35
C GLU A 110 9.05 -14.19 7.82
N LEU A 111 9.15 -13.43 6.73
CA LEU A 111 8.03 -12.79 6.04
C LEU A 111 7.78 -13.48 4.70
N ALA A 112 6.58 -13.29 4.17
CA ALA A 112 6.24 -13.63 2.79
C ALA A 112 6.13 -12.34 1.98
N GLY A 113 6.59 -12.37 0.74
CA GLY A 113 6.24 -11.35 -0.25
C GLY A 113 4.80 -11.60 -0.70
N VAL A 114 3.93 -10.62 -0.53
CA VAL A 114 2.51 -10.72 -0.88
C VAL A 114 2.22 -9.70 -1.97
N THR A 115 1.70 -10.18 -3.10
CA THR A 115 1.34 -9.33 -4.22
C THR A 115 -0.15 -9.03 -4.18
N PHE A 116 -0.48 -7.75 -4.35
CA PHE A 116 -1.83 -7.23 -4.39
C PHE A 116 -2.15 -6.63 -5.75
N ALA A 117 -3.36 -6.91 -6.23
CA ALA A 117 -4.06 -6.03 -7.17
C ALA A 117 -4.75 -4.92 -6.37
N VAL A 118 -4.33 -3.68 -6.58
CA VAL A 118 -4.80 -2.52 -5.81
C VAL A 118 -6.10 -2.00 -6.40
N GLY A 119 -7.12 -1.84 -5.54
CA GLY A 119 -8.40 -1.22 -5.90
C GLY A 119 -8.37 0.30 -5.77
N GLU A 120 -7.91 0.79 -4.62
CA GLU A 120 -7.85 2.20 -4.27
C GLU A 120 -6.57 2.48 -3.47
N TRP A 121 -5.83 3.51 -3.87
CA TRP A 121 -4.80 4.10 -3.02
C TRP A 121 -5.42 5.17 -2.13
N PHE A 122 -5.25 5.02 -0.82
CA PHE A 122 -5.59 6.07 0.14
C PHE A 122 -4.41 7.03 0.36
N SER A 123 -3.17 6.53 0.28
CA SER A 123 -1.95 7.36 0.32
C SER A 123 -0.70 6.62 -0.18
N GLY A 124 0.30 7.38 -0.64
CA GLY A 124 1.69 6.90 -0.74
C GLY A 124 2.03 5.98 -1.93
N GLY A 125 1.08 5.74 -2.84
CA GLY A 125 1.29 4.94 -4.04
C GLY A 125 0.40 5.36 -5.21
N GLY A 126 0.48 4.61 -6.31
CA GLY A 126 -0.29 4.89 -7.53
C GLY A 126 -0.23 3.79 -8.58
N THR A 127 0.31 2.61 -8.24
CA THR A 127 0.40 1.46 -9.15
C THR A 127 -0.81 0.54 -8.98
N SER A 128 -1.23 -0.12 -10.05
CA SER A 128 -2.34 -1.11 -10.00
C SER A 128 -1.93 -2.42 -9.30
N MET A 129 -0.63 -2.67 -9.18
CA MET A 129 -0.07 -3.86 -8.56
C MET A 129 1.04 -3.45 -7.58
N ILE A 130 1.15 -4.16 -6.47
CA ILE A 130 2.26 -3.99 -5.52
C ILE A 130 2.60 -5.30 -4.82
N THR A 131 3.89 -5.56 -4.63
CA THR A 131 4.38 -6.62 -3.74
C THR A 131 5.00 -5.97 -2.50
N LEU A 132 4.60 -6.43 -1.32
CA LEU A 132 5.17 -6.00 -0.04
C LEU A 132 5.34 -7.19 0.90
N ASP A 133 6.17 -7.05 1.92
CA ASP A 133 6.42 -8.13 2.87
C ASP A 133 5.40 -8.10 4.02
N MET A 134 4.84 -9.25 4.35
CA MET A 134 3.90 -9.44 5.46
C MET A 134 4.22 -10.71 6.24
N ALA A 135 3.71 -10.80 7.48
CA ALA A 135 3.71 -12.05 8.22
C ALA A 135 2.94 -13.11 7.40
N PRO A 136 3.48 -14.33 7.23
CA PRO A 136 2.84 -15.34 6.40
C PRO A 136 1.43 -15.69 6.92
N PRO A 137 0.51 -16.14 6.04
CA PRO A 137 -0.79 -16.61 6.47
C PRO A 137 -0.69 -17.69 7.55
N VAL A 138 -1.52 -17.60 8.58
CA VAL A 138 -1.57 -18.56 9.68
C VAL A 138 -2.89 -19.32 9.59
N GLU A 139 -2.82 -20.65 9.56
CA GLU A 139 -3.98 -21.51 9.65
C GLU A 139 -4.46 -21.67 11.10
N GLY A 140 -5.77 -21.77 11.30
CA GLY A 140 -6.35 -22.06 12.62
C GLY A 140 -6.09 -20.96 13.66
N ALA A 141 -5.83 -19.73 13.22
CA ALA A 141 -5.71 -18.61 14.13
C ALA A 141 -7.01 -18.40 14.92
N GLN A 142 -6.89 -17.98 16.18
CA GLN A 142 -8.04 -17.74 17.04
C GLN A 142 -9.01 -16.74 16.37
N GLY A 143 -10.28 -17.10 16.32
CA GLY A 143 -11.32 -16.28 15.69
C GLY A 143 -11.56 -16.56 14.19
N LEU A 144 -10.80 -17.48 13.59
CA LEU A 144 -11.07 -17.96 12.23
C LEU A 144 -11.85 -19.29 12.24
N PRO A 145 -12.67 -19.57 11.20
CA PRO A 145 -13.17 -20.91 10.95
C PRO A 145 -12.01 -21.91 10.77
N GLU A 146 -12.25 -23.16 11.16
CA GLU A 146 -11.26 -24.23 10.99
C GLU A 146 -10.84 -24.37 9.52
N GLY A 147 -9.54 -24.49 9.27
CA GLY A 147 -8.96 -24.63 7.93
C GLY A 147 -8.92 -23.34 7.09
N VAL A 148 -9.37 -22.21 7.62
CA VAL A 148 -9.27 -20.91 6.93
C VAL A 148 -7.97 -20.22 7.35
N PRO A 149 -7.05 -19.90 6.41
CA PRO A 149 -5.88 -19.11 6.73
C PRO A 149 -6.26 -17.67 7.04
N SER A 150 -5.41 -16.96 7.78
CA SER A 150 -5.62 -15.54 8.10
C SER A 150 -5.78 -14.63 6.87
N TYR A 151 -5.27 -15.05 5.72
CA TYR A 151 -5.62 -14.52 4.41
C TYR A 151 -5.10 -15.47 3.32
N ALA A 152 -5.63 -15.37 2.11
CA ALA A 152 -5.24 -16.20 0.96
C ALA A 152 -5.35 -15.39 -0.34
N VAL A 153 -4.98 -15.99 -1.48
CA VAL A 153 -5.31 -15.44 -2.80
C VAL A 153 -6.83 -15.23 -2.88
N GLY A 154 -7.25 -14.07 -3.39
CA GLY A 154 -8.65 -13.62 -3.40
C GLY A 154 -9.05 -12.81 -2.15
N SER A 155 -8.27 -12.82 -1.07
CA SER A 155 -8.56 -11.99 0.11
C SER A 155 -8.46 -10.50 -0.22
N ARG A 156 -9.54 -9.75 0.01
CA ARG A 156 -9.53 -8.28 -0.06
C ARG A 156 -9.19 -7.69 1.30
N LEU A 157 -8.10 -6.93 1.37
CA LEU A 157 -7.56 -6.36 2.59
C LEU A 157 -7.44 -4.83 2.49
N LEU A 158 -7.49 -4.18 3.65
CA LEU A 158 -7.04 -2.80 3.86
C LEU A 158 -5.62 -2.86 4.43
N VAL A 159 -4.64 -2.33 3.70
CA VAL A 159 -3.22 -2.51 3.99
C VAL A 159 -2.56 -1.16 4.18
N SER A 160 -1.79 -1.01 5.25
CA SER A 160 -0.95 0.15 5.48
C SER A 160 0.40 -0.25 6.06
N GLY A 161 1.45 0.48 5.70
CA GLY A 161 2.81 0.10 6.03
C GLY A 161 3.85 1.18 5.77
N GLU A 162 5.11 0.75 5.76
CA GLU A 162 6.27 1.63 5.65
C GLU A 162 7.46 0.95 4.96
N PRO A 163 8.46 1.71 4.48
CA PRO A 163 9.74 1.15 4.06
C PRO A 163 10.45 0.52 5.26
N ARG A 164 10.79 -0.77 5.18
CA ARG A 164 11.44 -1.49 6.28
C ARG A 164 12.75 -0.84 6.75
N TRP A 165 13.51 -0.28 5.80
CA TRP A 165 14.85 0.25 6.06
C TRP A 165 14.92 1.78 6.15
N GLY A 166 13.78 2.46 6.05
CA GLY A 166 13.71 3.92 5.93
C GLY A 166 14.45 4.47 4.70
N GLY A 167 14.39 5.79 4.53
CA GLY A 167 15.22 6.52 3.55
C GLY A 167 14.99 6.12 2.10
N GLY A 168 13.90 6.59 1.49
CA GLY A 168 13.61 6.36 0.08
C GLY A 168 12.14 6.55 -0.27
N SER A 169 11.75 5.97 -1.41
CA SER A 169 10.34 5.88 -1.82
C SER A 169 9.53 5.11 -0.77
N PRO A 170 8.28 5.53 -0.46
CA PRO A 170 7.37 4.83 0.46
C PRO A 170 7.20 3.34 0.17
N LEU A 171 7.36 2.93 -1.09
CA LEU A 171 7.13 1.55 -1.53
C LEU A 171 8.42 0.72 -1.67
N LYS A 172 9.59 1.31 -1.41
CA LYS A 172 10.86 0.57 -1.50
C LYS A 172 11.04 -0.32 -0.27
N ASP A 173 11.23 -1.62 -0.50
CA ASP A 173 11.36 -2.63 0.57
C ASP A 173 10.18 -2.53 1.57
N ALA A 174 8.98 -2.34 1.04
CA ALA A 174 7.77 -2.10 1.80
C ALA A 174 7.41 -3.30 2.68
N ILE A 175 7.01 -3.01 3.91
CA ILE A 175 6.51 -3.99 4.88
C ILE A 175 5.17 -3.51 5.44
N ALA A 176 4.25 -4.45 5.63
CA ALA A 176 2.99 -4.22 6.33
C ALA A 176 2.85 -5.24 7.46
N PHE A 177 2.54 -4.75 8.65
CA PHE A 177 2.36 -5.60 9.83
C PHE A 177 0.88 -5.81 10.13
N GLY A 178 0.56 -7.01 10.65
CA GLY A 178 -0.79 -7.39 11.07
C GLY A 178 -1.29 -6.68 12.33
N CYS A 179 -0.44 -5.93 13.04
CA CYS A 179 -0.73 -5.19 14.27
C CYS A 179 -1.69 -4.01 14.09
N ALA A 180 -2.86 -4.31 13.54
CA ALA A 180 -4.02 -3.47 13.27
C ALA A 180 -3.93 -2.47 12.11
N PHE A 181 -2.77 -2.32 11.48
CA PHE A 181 -2.58 -1.55 10.23
C PHE A 181 -2.84 -2.35 8.95
N THR A 182 -2.96 -3.68 9.07
CA THR A 182 -3.56 -4.54 8.05
C THR A 182 -4.84 -5.16 8.59
N ARG A 183 -5.91 -5.09 7.80
CA ARG A 183 -7.27 -5.45 8.21
C ARG A 183 -8.00 -6.14 7.07
N TYR A 184 -8.98 -6.97 7.40
CA TYR A 184 -9.95 -7.41 6.39
C TYR A 184 -10.70 -6.19 5.86
N TYR A 185 -11.04 -6.22 4.56
CA TYR A 185 -11.78 -5.13 3.98
C TYR A 185 -13.19 -5.05 4.56
N ASP A 186 -13.54 -3.87 5.07
CA ASP A 186 -14.90 -3.47 5.32
C ASP A 186 -15.11 -2.02 4.86
N SER A 187 -16.29 -1.72 4.32
CA SER A 187 -16.56 -0.44 3.68
C SER A 187 -16.53 0.74 4.65
N ALA A 188 -16.88 0.52 5.93
CA ALA A 188 -16.87 1.55 6.95
C ALA A 188 -15.43 1.96 7.31
N THR A 189 -14.52 1.00 7.43
CA THR A 189 -13.10 1.24 7.68
C THR A 189 -12.44 1.88 6.47
N ALA A 190 -12.69 1.39 5.25
CA ALA A 190 -12.19 2.00 4.02
C ALA A 190 -12.58 3.47 3.92
N GLU A 191 -13.85 3.77 4.18
CA GLU A 191 -14.35 5.14 4.22
C GLU A 191 -13.71 5.98 5.33
N SER A 192 -13.41 5.39 6.49
CA SER A 192 -12.67 6.08 7.55
C SER A 192 -11.25 6.45 7.11
N TRP A 193 -10.59 5.61 6.31
CA TRP A 193 -9.27 5.90 5.75
C TRP A 193 -9.35 7.01 4.71
N ARG A 194 -10.33 6.97 3.79
CA ARG A 194 -10.56 8.05 2.80
C ARG A 194 -10.70 9.43 3.44
N ARG A 195 -11.38 9.50 4.58
CA ARG A 195 -11.58 10.77 5.31
C ARG A 195 -10.33 11.23 6.06
N ALA A 196 -9.56 10.30 6.60
CA ALA A 196 -8.43 10.61 7.47
C ALA A 196 -7.14 10.88 6.68
N LEU A 197 -6.97 10.28 5.51
CA LEU A 197 -5.73 10.31 4.75
C LEU A 197 -5.75 11.43 3.69
N PRO A 198 -4.65 12.18 3.54
CA PRO A 198 -4.54 13.16 2.48
C PRO A 198 -4.44 12.44 1.13
N ARG A 199 -5.29 12.82 0.17
CA ARG A 199 -5.12 12.44 -1.24
C ARG A 199 -3.84 13.09 -1.74
N ARG A 200 -2.83 12.30 -2.09
CA ARG A 200 -1.54 12.76 -2.59
C ARG A 200 -1.26 12.18 -3.96
#